data_AF-A0A9P9D164-F1
#
_entry.id   AF-A0A9P9D164-F1
#
_cell.length_a   1.000
_cell.length_b   1.000
_cell.length_c   1.000
_cell.angle_alpha   90.00
_cell.angle_beta   90.00
_cell.angle_gamma   90.00
#
_symmetry.space_group_name_H-M   'P 1'
#
loop_
_entity.id
_entity.type
_entity.pdbx_description
1 polymer ?
#
loop_
_entity_poly.entity_id
_entity_poly.type
_entity_poly.pdbx_seq_one_letter_code
_entity_poly.pdbx_strand_id
1 'polypeptide(L)'
;RLSMDSFRGLAREVLRSATLRCKRLMYDWEPADINLNNIRDKISTTTPGYSFVSDPANGLADAYLDLFLRACASPTDGLLKKHGQDQSTWDAKAAQAYLDGHDEFLKMLMVLFNLDGGQAARISELLTIEHCNTSSRLRGICIYGAKMFSITRHHKTRLSTNNEFQVARFFSKPVTMLAYRYLVYIRPVAYTILRKCFLHASEDTLLFAPASRSGSWTTKTFTEELRQFSKAVPGISFGIGVQLYRQLSIAITEKHVHRVAINFNRFDDVTNAAEEDVAFAWQSGHRPMQRYSTYGLDGAFPDQLQPALLRIYAKVS
;
A
#
# COMPACT_ATOMS: atom_id res chain seq x y z
N ARG A 1 -4.16 29.46 3.55
CA ARG A 1 -5.31 28.69 4.08
C ARG A 1 -5.51 27.49 3.16
N LEU A 2 -5.60 26.27 3.69
CA LEU A 2 -5.84 25.06 2.90
C LEU A 2 -7.35 24.89 2.65
N SER A 3 -7.77 24.71 1.39
CA SER A 3 -9.15 24.38 1.03
C SER A 3 -9.34 22.87 0.88
N MET A 4 -10.59 22.39 0.98
CA MET A 4 -10.90 20.97 0.72
C MET A 4 -10.60 20.57 -0.72
N ASP A 5 -10.74 21.50 -1.67
CA ASP A 5 -10.45 21.24 -3.07
C ASP A 5 -8.95 21.07 -3.32
N SER A 6 -8.11 21.91 -2.70
CA SER A 6 -6.65 21.71 -2.73
C SER A 6 -6.24 20.43 -2.01
N PHE A 7 -6.86 20.09 -0.87
CA PHE A 7 -6.57 18.83 -0.17
C PHE A 7 -6.94 17.59 -1.01
N ARG A 8 -8.10 17.58 -1.66
CA ARG A 8 -8.47 16.52 -2.63
C ARG A 8 -7.56 16.54 -3.86
N GLY A 9 -7.11 17.72 -4.27
CA GLY A 9 -6.14 17.93 -5.34
C GLY A 9 -4.84 17.17 -5.10
N LEU A 10 -4.37 17.07 -3.85
CA LEU A 10 -3.22 16.25 -3.50
C LEU A 10 -3.41 14.77 -3.85
N ALA A 11 -4.51 14.15 -3.40
CA ALA A 11 -4.77 12.74 -3.71
C ALA A 11 -4.90 12.50 -5.23
N ARG A 12 -5.58 13.42 -5.94
CA ARG A 12 -5.72 13.35 -7.41
C ARG A 12 -4.38 13.48 -8.12
N GLU A 13 -3.50 14.37 -7.68
CA GLU A 13 -2.20 14.60 -8.31
C GLU A 13 -1.24 13.43 -8.11
N VAL A 14 -1.21 12.84 -6.90
CA VAL A 14 -0.44 11.62 -6.65
C VAL A 14 -1.00 10.47 -7.49
N LEU A 15 -2.33 10.30 -7.54
CA LEU A 15 -2.97 9.24 -8.31
C LEU A 15 -2.67 9.37 -9.81
N ARG A 16 -2.77 10.59 -10.35
CA ARG A 16 -2.45 10.90 -11.76
C ARG A 16 -0.99 10.55 -12.08
N SER A 17 -0.07 10.98 -11.22
CA SER A 17 1.37 10.74 -11.40
C SER A 17 1.72 9.25 -11.31
N ALA A 18 1.14 8.54 -10.33
CA ALA A 18 1.31 7.10 -10.16
C ALA A 18 0.74 6.33 -11.34
N THR A 19 -0.40 6.75 -11.88
CA THR A 19 -1.03 6.13 -13.06
C THR A 19 -0.14 6.28 -14.29
N LEU A 20 0.38 7.48 -14.54
CA LEU A 20 1.30 7.71 -15.66
C LEU A 20 2.59 6.89 -15.52
N ARG A 21 3.18 6.85 -14.32
CA ARG A 21 4.39 6.06 -14.08
C ARG A 21 4.13 4.57 -14.21
N CYS A 22 3.01 4.07 -13.69
CA CYS A 22 2.58 2.69 -13.85
C CYS A 22 2.43 2.35 -15.34
N LYS A 23 1.75 3.19 -16.12
CA LYS A 23 1.58 2.98 -17.57
C LYS A 23 2.92 2.84 -18.29
N ARG A 24 3.88 3.71 -17.97
CA ARG A 24 5.25 3.64 -18.52
C ARG A 24 5.98 2.36 -18.11
N LEU A 25 5.93 1.97 -16.84
CA LEU A 25 6.55 0.72 -16.34
C LEU A 25 5.91 -0.54 -16.90
N MET A 26 4.66 -0.44 -17.35
CA MET A 26 3.94 -1.48 -18.07
C MET A 26 4.22 -1.44 -19.59
N TYR A 27 5.06 -0.53 -20.11
CA TYR A 27 5.27 -0.34 -21.56
C TYR A 27 3.96 -0.11 -22.32
N ASP A 28 3.07 0.71 -21.74
CA ASP A 28 1.71 0.97 -22.22
C ASP A 28 0.84 -0.27 -22.41
N TRP A 29 1.28 -1.43 -21.92
CA TRP A 29 0.52 -2.67 -21.94
C TRP A 29 -0.58 -2.65 -20.89
N GLU A 30 -1.78 -2.99 -21.33
CA GLU A 30 -2.94 -3.19 -20.48
C GLU A 30 -3.31 -4.68 -20.53
N PRO A 31 -2.98 -5.46 -19.47
CA PRO A 31 -3.49 -6.81 -19.31
C PRO A 31 -5.03 -6.81 -19.28
N ALA A 32 -5.63 -7.96 -19.57
CA ALA A 32 -7.08 -8.13 -19.49
C ALA A 32 -7.65 -7.66 -18.14
N ASP A 33 -8.86 -7.10 -18.17
CA ASP A 33 -9.50 -6.55 -16.99
C ASP A 33 -9.58 -7.58 -15.86
N ILE A 34 -9.02 -7.22 -14.70
CA ILE A 34 -8.96 -8.09 -13.54
C ILE A 34 -10.29 -8.02 -12.79
N ASN A 35 -10.97 -9.16 -12.71
CA ASN A 35 -12.08 -9.31 -11.79
C ASN A 35 -11.57 -9.80 -10.42
N LEU A 36 -11.43 -8.89 -9.47
CA LEU A 36 -10.96 -9.22 -8.12
C LEU A 36 -11.88 -10.19 -7.36
N ASN A 37 -13.13 -10.38 -7.79
CA ASN A 37 -14.00 -11.43 -7.24
C ASN A 37 -13.44 -12.84 -7.50
N ASN A 38 -12.63 -13.01 -8.54
CA ASN A 38 -12.05 -14.28 -8.92
C ASN A 38 -10.67 -14.51 -8.29
N ILE A 39 -10.11 -13.51 -7.60
CA ILE A 39 -8.81 -13.63 -6.94
C ILE A 39 -9.01 -14.29 -5.57
N ARG A 40 -8.41 -15.46 -5.41
CA ARG A 40 -8.35 -16.16 -4.13
C ARG A 40 -7.26 -15.57 -3.26
N ASP A 41 -7.63 -15.15 -2.05
CA ASP A 41 -6.68 -14.73 -1.04
C ASP A 41 -7.09 -15.23 0.35
N LYS A 42 -6.34 -16.21 0.87
CA LYS A 42 -6.62 -16.82 2.17
C LYS A 42 -5.88 -16.06 3.26
N ILE A 43 -6.59 -15.13 3.92
CA ILE A 43 -6.04 -14.28 4.99
C ILE A 43 -5.47 -15.11 6.15
N SER A 44 -6.04 -16.27 6.44
CA SER A 44 -5.57 -17.17 7.51
C SER A 44 -4.27 -17.92 7.20
N THR A 45 -3.77 -17.88 5.97
CA THR A 45 -2.55 -18.61 5.58
C THR A 45 -1.33 -17.93 6.17
N THR A 46 -0.50 -18.71 6.88
CA THR A 46 0.74 -18.27 7.53
C THR A 46 2.01 -18.80 6.86
N THR A 47 1.88 -19.61 5.81
CA THR A 47 3.01 -20.21 5.08
C THR A 47 3.97 -19.13 4.56
N PRO A 48 5.29 -19.22 4.83
CA PRO A 48 6.28 -18.33 4.25
C PRO A 48 6.22 -18.29 2.71
N GLY A 49 6.40 -17.12 2.12
CA GLY A 49 6.24 -16.87 0.69
C GLY A 49 4.80 -16.63 0.23
N TYR A 50 3.78 -16.94 1.05
CA TYR A 50 2.39 -16.81 0.62
C TYR A 50 1.92 -15.36 0.47
N SER A 51 1.22 -15.10 -0.63
CA SER A 51 0.40 -13.93 -0.97
C SER A 51 -0.66 -14.37 -2.00
N PHE A 52 -1.61 -13.50 -2.34
CA PHE A 52 -2.52 -13.79 -3.46
C PHE A 52 -1.78 -13.99 -4.79
N VAL A 53 -0.60 -13.37 -4.98
CA VAL A 53 0.18 -13.53 -6.22
C VAL A 53 0.74 -14.96 -6.33
N SER A 54 1.21 -15.52 -5.22
CA SER A 54 1.75 -16.87 -5.16
C SER A 54 0.69 -17.96 -5.02
N ASP A 55 -0.58 -17.60 -4.81
CA ASP A 55 -1.65 -18.58 -4.66
C ASP A 55 -1.88 -19.30 -6.02
N PRO A 56 -1.66 -20.62 -6.11
CA PRO A 56 -1.72 -21.34 -7.39
C PRO A 56 -3.07 -21.24 -8.10
N ALA A 57 -4.17 -21.02 -7.34
CA ALA A 57 -5.50 -20.90 -7.93
C ALA A 57 -5.67 -19.63 -8.78
N ASN A 58 -4.79 -18.64 -8.61
CA ASN A 58 -4.88 -17.37 -9.34
C ASN A 58 -4.07 -17.38 -10.64
N GLY A 59 -3.12 -18.32 -10.82
CA GLY A 59 -2.29 -18.40 -12.03
C GLY A 59 -1.41 -17.16 -12.28
N LEU A 60 -1.02 -16.43 -11.22
CA LEU A 60 -0.32 -15.15 -11.35
C LEU A 60 1.21 -15.23 -11.24
N ALA A 61 1.75 -16.39 -10.86
CA ALA A 61 3.18 -16.54 -10.57
C ALA A 61 4.07 -16.14 -11.76
N ASP A 62 3.65 -16.48 -12.98
CA ASP A 62 4.41 -16.23 -14.21
C ASP A 62 3.86 -15.07 -15.05
N ALA A 63 2.80 -14.39 -14.59
CA ALA A 63 2.14 -13.32 -15.36
C ALA A 63 3.10 -12.16 -15.69
N TYR A 64 4.12 -11.95 -14.86
CA TYR A 64 5.15 -10.93 -15.08
C TYR A 64 6.02 -11.18 -16.31
N LEU A 65 6.10 -12.43 -16.81
CA LEU A 65 6.92 -12.76 -17.97
C LEU A 65 6.47 -12.02 -19.24
N ASP A 66 5.17 -11.79 -19.41
CA ASP A 66 4.64 -10.98 -20.51
C ASP A 66 5.16 -9.54 -20.47
N LEU A 67 5.21 -8.94 -19.27
CA LEU A 67 5.80 -7.62 -19.09
C LEU A 67 7.31 -7.64 -19.31
N PHE A 68 8.00 -8.67 -18.80
CA PHE A 68 9.44 -8.80 -18.95
C PHE A 68 9.85 -8.91 -20.43
N LEU A 69 9.14 -9.70 -21.22
CA LEU A 69 9.39 -9.84 -22.66
C LEU A 69 9.20 -8.51 -23.40
N ARG A 70 8.17 -7.73 -23.04
CA ARG A 70 7.96 -6.37 -23.58
C ARG A 70 9.09 -5.44 -23.19
N ALA A 71 9.56 -5.52 -21.94
CA ALA A 71 10.71 -4.74 -21.49
C ALA A 71 11.98 -5.08 -22.27
N CYS A 72 12.21 -6.35 -22.59
CA CYS A 72 13.32 -6.78 -23.44
C CYS A 72 13.18 -6.28 -24.88
N ALA A 73 11.97 -6.29 -25.43
CA ALA A 73 11.70 -6.00 -26.84
C ALA A 73 11.38 -4.51 -27.14
N SER A 74 11.30 -3.63 -26.13
CA SER A 74 10.94 -2.23 -26.34
C SER A 74 11.89 -1.53 -27.31
N PRO A 75 11.37 -0.81 -28.33
CA PRO A 75 12.20 -0.16 -29.34
C PRO A 75 12.95 1.07 -28.82
N THR A 76 12.44 1.72 -27.76
CA THR A 76 12.96 2.99 -27.25
C THR A 76 13.85 2.84 -26.02
N ASP A 77 13.48 1.94 -25.13
CA ASP A 77 14.07 1.72 -23.80
C ASP A 77 14.10 0.23 -23.45
N GLY A 78 14.36 -0.59 -24.48
CA GLY A 78 14.51 -2.04 -24.36
C GLY A 78 15.70 -2.44 -23.51
N LEU A 79 15.55 -3.55 -22.79
CA LEU A 79 16.60 -4.09 -21.92
C LEU A 79 17.73 -4.80 -22.70
N LEU A 80 17.58 -5.04 -24.00
CA LEU A 80 18.56 -5.77 -24.82
C LEU A 80 19.18 -4.88 -25.90
N LYS A 81 20.52 -4.88 -25.98
CA LYS A 81 21.29 -4.33 -27.11
C LYS A 81 21.65 -5.45 -28.07
N LYS A 82 21.27 -5.30 -29.34
CA LYS A 82 21.67 -6.22 -30.40
C LYS A 82 23.09 -5.91 -30.87
N HIS A 83 23.92 -6.93 -30.93
CA HIS A 83 25.26 -6.90 -31.49
C HIS A 83 25.34 -7.97 -32.60
N GLY A 84 24.96 -7.61 -33.82
CA GLY A 84 24.93 -8.56 -34.95
C GLY A 84 23.74 -9.53 -34.89
N GLN A 85 23.82 -10.64 -35.66
CA GLN A 85 22.68 -11.53 -35.89
C GLN A 85 22.27 -12.37 -34.67
N ASP A 86 23.19 -12.74 -33.77
CA ASP A 86 22.90 -13.68 -32.67
C ASP A 86 23.46 -13.30 -31.28
N GLN A 87 24.04 -12.11 -31.11
CA GLN A 87 24.52 -11.68 -29.79
C GLN A 87 23.68 -10.52 -29.27
N SER A 88 23.14 -10.69 -28.06
CA SER A 88 22.46 -9.62 -27.33
C SER A 88 23.05 -9.49 -25.93
N THR A 89 23.27 -8.25 -25.50
CA THR A 89 23.74 -7.94 -24.14
C THR A 89 22.69 -7.11 -23.41
N TRP A 90 22.71 -7.12 -22.09
CA TRP A 90 21.84 -6.27 -21.28
C TRP A 90 22.21 -4.80 -21.43
N ASP A 91 21.23 -3.93 -21.70
CA ASP A 91 21.42 -2.49 -21.57
C ASP A 91 21.37 -2.09 -20.10
N ALA A 92 22.53 -2.03 -19.45
CA ALA A 92 22.64 -1.60 -18.05
C ALA A 92 21.98 -0.23 -17.79
N LYS A 93 21.99 0.69 -18.76
CA LYS A 93 21.37 2.01 -18.61
C LYS A 93 19.84 1.92 -18.63
N ALA A 94 19.27 1.16 -19.56
CA ALA A 94 17.83 0.93 -19.60
C ALA A 94 17.34 0.14 -18.38
N ALA A 95 18.11 -0.87 -17.97
CA ALA A 95 17.86 -1.64 -16.75
C ALA A 95 17.84 -0.76 -15.50
N GLN A 96 18.85 0.10 -15.32
CA GLN A 96 18.87 1.05 -14.21
C GLN A 96 17.70 2.04 -14.27
N ALA A 97 17.38 2.55 -15.48
CA ALA A 97 16.25 3.46 -15.67
C ALA A 97 14.91 2.79 -15.33
N TYR A 98 14.74 1.49 -15.57
CA TYR A 98 13.56 0.74 -15.11
C TYR A 98 13.52 0.61 -13.58
N LEU A 99 14.65 0.38 -12.93
CA LEU A 99 14.72 0.29 -11.46
C LEU A 99 14.44 1.66 -10.80
N ASP A 100 15.01 2.74 -11.31
CA ASP A 100 14.65 4.11 -10.89
C ASP A 100 13.17 4.42 -11.20
N GLY A 101 12.73 3.93 -12.37
CA GLY A 101 11.35 3.65 -12.77
C GLY A 101 10.45 3.21 -11.62
N HIS A 102 10.75 2.01 -11.16
CA HIS A 102 10.08 1.28 -10.10
C HIS A 102 10.11 2.05 -8.77
N ASP A 103 11.26 2.57 -8.36
CA ASP A 103 11.41 3.23 -7.06
C ASP A 103 10.55 4.49 -6.98
N GLU A 104 10.52 5.32 -8.02
CA GLU A 104 9.61 6.48 -8.08
C GLU A 104 8.15 6.05 -7.99
N PHE A 105 7.73 5.03 -8.74
CA PHE A 105 6.36 4.53 -8.69
C PHE A 105 5.97 4.03 -7.31
N LEU A 106 6.84 3.25 -6.69
CA LEU A 106 6.59 2.63 -5.39
C LEU A 106 6.52 3.67 -4.26
N LYS A 107 7.27 4.77 -4.36
CA LYS A 107 7.10 5.93 -3.46
C LYS A 107 5.74 6.61 -3.64
N MET A 108 5.26 6.76 -4.87
CA MET A 108 3.90 7.29 -5.13
C MET A 108 2.83 6.35 -4.56
N LEU A 109 3.00 5.04 -4.74
CA LEU A 109 2.10 4.03 -4.21
C LEU A 109 2.07 4.05 -2.67
N MET A 110 3.23 4.25 -2.03
CA MET A 110 3.35 4.44 -0.58
C MET A 110 2.54 5.65 -0.11
N VAL A 111 2.65 6.79 -0.81
CA VAL A 111 1.84 7.98 -0.50
C VAL A 111 0.36 7.67 -0.69
N LEU A 112 -0.04 7.05 -1.81
CA LEU A 112 -1.44 6.68 -2.07
C LEU A 112 -2.02 5.77 -1.00
N PHE A 113 -1.29 4.77 -0.51
CA PHE A 113 -1.77 3.87 0.54
C PHE A 113 -2.11 4.63 1.83
N ASN A 114 -1.40 5.72 2.10
CA ASN A 114 -1.69 6.58 3.24
C ASN A 114 -2.81 7.61 2.97
N LEU A 115 -3.01 8.03 1.71
CA LEU A 115 -4.05 9.01 1.34
C LEU A 115 -5.43 8.38 1.12
N ASP A 116 -5.47 7.15 0.62
CA ASP A 116 -6.66 6.48 0.10
C ASP A 116 -7.30 5.52 1.12
N GLY A 117 -6.52 5.08 2.13
CA GLY A 117 -6.92 4.07 3.10
C GLY A 117 -7.71 4.57 4.32
N GLY A 118 -8.45 5.67 4.22
CA GLY A 118 -9.11 6.30 5.36
C GLY A 118 -8.16 7.10 6.27
N GLN A 119 -8.20 6.88 7.59
CA GLN A 119 -7.33 7.61 8.52
C GLN A 119 -5.85 7.22 8.36
N ALA A 120 -4.99 8.24 8.38
CA ALA A 120 -3.55 8.10 8.14
C ALA A 120 -2.86 7.14 9.13
N ALA A 121 -2.15 6.13 8.57
CA ALA A 121 -1.32 5.23 9.35
C ALA A 121 -0.14 5.97 10.00
N ARG A 122 0.47 5.38 11.04
CA ARG A 122 1.82 5.81 11.41
C ARG A 122 2.75 5.34 10.29
N ILE A 123 3.51 6.27 9.71
CA ILE A 123 4.38 5.95 8.57
C ILE A 123 5.42 4.88 8.90
N SER A 124 5.91 4.86 10.14
CA SER A 124 6.79 3.80 10.62
C SER A 124 6.15 2.40 10.59
N GLU A 125 4.81 2.29 10.65
CA GLU A 125 4.07 1.02 10.54
C GLU A 125 3.71 0.71 9.08
N LEU A 126 3.47 1.74 8.26
CA LEU A 126 3.29 1.55 6.82
C LEU A 126 4.56 0.95 6.18
N LEU A 127 5.73 1.42 6.60
CA LEU A 127 7.03 0.98 6.11
C LEU A 127 7.42 -0.45 6.56
N THR A 128 6.64 -1.10 7.44
CA THR A 128 6.87 -2.50 7.85
C THR A 128 5.95 -3.49 7.13
N ILE A 129 5.15 -3.04 6.17
CA ILE A 129 4.29 -3.92 5.36
C ILE A 129 5.17 -4.87 4.53
N GLU A 130 4.94 -6.16 4.69
CA GLU A 130 5.53 -7.21 3.86
C GLU A 130 4.60 -7.51 2.67
N HIS A 131 5.13 -7.76 1.48
CA HIS A 131 4.31 -8.11 0.31
C HIS A 131 3.87 -9.59 0.30
N CYS A 132 4.61 -10.45 1.00
CA CYS A 132 4.30 -11.86 1.23
C CYS A 132 4.59 -12.22 2.69
N ASN A 133 4.11 -13.38 3.10
CA ASN A 133 4.42 -13.91 4.43
C ASN A 133 5.92 -14.23 4.53
N THR A 134 6.51 -13.93 5.67
CA THR A 134 7.85 -14.38 6.06
C THR A 134 7.73 -15.42 7.18
N SER A 135 8.83 -16.01 7.59
CA SER A 135 8.86 -16.92 8.74
C SER A 135 8.48 -16.24 10.06
N SER A 136 8.56 -14.90 10.14
CA SER A 136 8.37 -14.13 11.38
C SER A 136 7.25 -13.09 11.31
N ARG A 137 6.74 -12.75 10.12
CA ARG A 137 5.70 -11.75 9.90
C ARG A 137 4.76 -12.17 8.77
N LEU A 138 3.48 -11.86 8.94
CA LEU A 138 2.49 -12.04 7.87
C LEU A 138 2.51 -10.85 6.91
N ARG A 139 2.15 -11.12 5.65
CA ARG A 139 1.95 -10.08 4.63
C ARG A 139 1.02 -8.99 5.13
N GLY A 140 1.22 -7.79 4.62
CA GLY A 140 0.39 -6.63 4.92
C GLY A 140 -0.53 -6.23 3.78
N ILE A 141 -0.61 -6.98 2.67
CA ILE A 141 -1.56 -6.73 1.57
C ILE A 141 -2.45 -7.95 1.37
N CYS A 142 -3.76 -7.71 1.38
CA CYS A 142 -4.77 -8.74 1.25
C CYS A 142 -5.93 -8.29 0.36
N ILE A 143 -6.71 -9.25 -0.14
CA ILE A 143 -7.97 -9.04 -0.86
C ILE A 143 -9.12 -9.66 -0.06
N TYR A 144 -10.20 -8.89 0.14
CA TYR A 144 -11.43 -9.35 0.78
C TYR A 144 -12.64 -8.67 0.14
N GLY A 145 -13.64 -9.46 -0.26
CA GLY A 145 -14.85 -8.93 -0.90
C GLY A 145 -14.57 -8.12 -2.17
N ALA A 146 -13.64 -8.58 -3.02
CA ALA A 146 -13.17 -7.89 -4.23
C ALA A 146 -12.56 -6.48 -4.00
N LYS A 147 -12.15 -6.19 -2.77
CA LYS A 147 -11.40 -4.98 -2.43
C LYS A 147 -10.03 -5.35 -1.88
N MET A 148 -9.00 -4.64 -2.32
CA MET A 148 -7.66 -4.75 -1.75
C MET A 148 -7.52 -3.84 -0.54
N PHE A 149 -6.76 -4.27 0.46
CA PHE A 149 -6.48 -3.47 1.64
C PHE A 149 -5.08 -3.73 2.17
N SER A 150 -4.56 -2.76 2.92
CA SER A 150 -3.33 -2.91 3.70
C SER A 150 -3.62 -3.21 5.17
N ILE A 151 -2.69 -3.91 5.82
CA ILE A 151 -2.69 -4.23 7.24
C ILE A 151 -1.44 -3.63 7.86
N THR A 152 -1.63 -2.67 8.77
CA THR A 152 -0.53 -2.16 9.62
C THR A 152 -0.66 -2.73 11.02
N ARG A 153 0.48 -3.05 11.64
CA ARG A 153 0.53 -3.66 12.98
C ARG A 153 1.24 -2.72 13.95
N HIS A 154 0.59 -2.41 15.07
CA HIS A 154 1.12 -1.46 16.05
C HIS A 154 1.96 -2.17 17.12
N HIS A 155 3.28 -1.99 17.10
CA HIS A 155 4.18 -2.71 18.01
C HIS A 155 4.10 -2.29 19.49
N LYS A 156 3.64 -1.07 19.86
CA LYS A 156 3.60 -0.69 21.30
C LYS A 156 2.53 -1.43 22.12
N THR A 157 1.71 -2.30 21.53
CA THR A 157 0.79 -3.18 22.29
C THR A 157 1.45 -4.49 22.69
N ARG A 158 2.49 -4.93 21.96
CA ARG A 158 3.16 -6.22 22.22
C ARG A 158 3.80 -6.29 23.60
N LEU A 159 4.30 -5.15 24.10
CA LEU A 159 4.93 -5.05 25.42
C LEU A 159 3.93 -5.13 26.60
N SER A 160 2.63 -4.90 26.37
CA SER A 160 1.62 -4.84 27.44
C SER A 160 0.55 -5.93 27.37
N THR A 161 0.23 -6.45 26.19
CA THR A 161 -0.88 -7.41 25.98
C THR A 161 -0.48 -8.68 25.21
N ASN A 162 0.79 -8.82 24.80
CA ASN A 162 1.30 -9.89 23.92
C ASN A 162 0.61 -10.00 22.53
N ASN A 163 -0.36 -9.14 22.22
CA ASN A 163 -1.09 -9.11 20.95
C ASN A 163 -0.77 -7.85 20.13
N GLU A 164 -0.65 -7.99 18.82
CA GLU A 164 -0.44 -6.88 17.88
C GLU A 164 -1.79 -6.30 17.43
N PHE A 165 -2.02 -5.01 17.67
CA PHE A 165 -3.21 -4.32 17.18
C PHE A 165 -3.11 -4.13 15.66
N GLN A 166 -4.01 -4.78 14.91
CA GLN A 166 -4.04 -4.78 13.46
C GLN A 166 -5.09 -3.80 12.94
N VAL A 167 -4.71 -2.99 11.95
CA VAL A 167 -5.63 -2.05 11.29
C VAL A 167 -5.66 -2.33 9.80
N ALA A 168 -6.85 -2.63 9.29
CA ALA A 168 -7.09 -2.74 7.84
C ALA A 168 -7.49 -1.40 7.24
N ARG A 169 -6.94 -1.09 6.06
CA ARG A 169 -7.24 0.11 5.27
C ARG A 169 -7.53 -0.28 3.84
N PHE A 170 -8.81 -0.24 3.46
CA PHE A 170 -9.25 -0.64 2.12
C PHE A 170 -8.97 0.47 1.12
N PHE A 171 -8.61 0.05 -0.10
CA PHE A 171 -8.28 0.96 -1.17
C PHE A 171 -9.46 1.16 -2.11
N SER A 172 -9.53 2.36 -2.70
CA SER A 172 -10.38 2.64 -3.84
C SER A 172 -9.96 1.79 -5.04
N LYS A 173 -10.87 1.67 -6.03
CA LYS A 173 -10.60 0.89 -7.25
C LYS A 173 -9.33 1.37 -7.99
N PRO A 174 -9.09 2.68 -8.21
CA PRO A 174 -7.88 3.14 -8.89
C PRO A 174 -6.57 2.72 -8.19
N VAL A 175 -6.51 2.87 -6.85
CA VAL A 175 -5.31 2.51 -6.08
C VAL A 175 -5.13 0.99 -6.04
N THR A 176 -6.23 0.24 -5.94
CA THR A 176 -6.20 -1.24 -6.03
C THR A 176 -5.58 -1.70 -7.35
N MET A 177 -5.95 -1.09 -8.49
CA MET A 177 -5.39 -1.48 -9.77
C MET A 177 -3.88 -1.18 -9.87
N LEU A 178 -3.43 -0.05 -9.32
CA LEU A 178 -2.00 0.28 -9.26
C LEU A 178 -1.23 -0.70 -8.38
N ALA A 179 -1.77 -1.02 -7.20
CA ALA A 179 -1.17 -1.98 -6.27
C ALA A 179 -1.12 -3.40 -6.86
N TYR A 180 -2.18 -3.82 -7.55
CA TYR A 180 -2.21 -5.10 -8.25
C TYR A 180 -1.13 -5.15 -9.33
N ARG A 181 -1.08 -4.13 -10.21
CA ARG A 181 -0.07 -4.08 -11.29
C ARG A 181 1.35 -4.07 -10.74
N TYR A 182 1.55 -3.39 -9.61
CA TYR A 182 2.80 -3.41 -8.88
C TYR A 182 3.19 -4.83 -8.45
N LEU A 183 2.31 -5.50 -7.70
CA LEU A 183 2.60 -6.79 -7.08
C LEU A 183 2.73 -7.94 -8.09
N VAL A 184 1.93 -7.91 -9.15
CA VAL A 184 1.85 -9.01 -10.13
C VAL A 184 2.88 -8.86 -11.25
N TYR A 185 3.14 -7.63 -11.72
CA TYR A 185 3.98 -7.42 -12.90
C TYR A 185 5.25 -6.64 -12.62
N ILE A 186 5.12 -5.42 -12.09
CA ILE A 186 6.25 -4.47 -12.02
C ILE A 186 7.32 -4.92 -11.02
N ARG A 187 6.92 -5.37 -9.81
CA ARG A 187 7.86 -5.84 -8.79
C ARG A 187 8.63 -7.08 -9.27
N PRO A 188 7.99 -8.16 -9.76
CA PRO A 188 8.75 -9.31 -10.27
C PRO A 188 9.68 -8.97 -11.45
N VAL A 189 9.28 -8.06 -12.33
CA VAL A 189 10.16 -7.57 -13.42
C VAL A 189 11.36 -6.81 -12.86
N ALA A 190 11.16 -5.87 -11.94
CA ALA A 190 12.26 -5.12 -11.33
C ALA A 190 13.28 -6.06 -10.64
N TYR A 191 12.81 -7.04 -9.88
CA TYR A 191 13.69 -8.00 -9.20
C TYR A 191 14.33 -9.01 -10.18
N THR A 192 13.67 -9.31 -11.30
CA THR A 192 14.29 -10.07 -12.40
C THR A 192 15.41 -9.29 -13.07
N ILE A 193 15.22 -7.99 -13.32
CA ILE A 193 16.26 -7.09 -13.85
C ILE A 193 17.43 -7.01 -12.88
N LEU A 194 17.17 -6.83 -11.59
CA LEU A 194 18.21 -6.77 -10.55
C LEU A 194 19.08 -8.04 -10.57
N ARG A 195 18.44 -9.20 -10.64
CA ARG A 195 19.13 -10.49 -10.71
C ARG A 195 19.88 -10.72 -12.02
N LYS A 196 19.27 -10.40 -13.17
CA LYS A 196 19.81 -10.74 -14.50
C LYS A 196 20.81 -9.72 -15.03
N CYS A 197 20.57 -8.43 -14.79
CA CYS A 197 21.39 -7.34 -15.31
C CYS A 197 22.49 -6.91 -14.32
N PHE A 198 22.25 -7.04 -13.02
CA PHE A 198 23.16 -6.56 -11.97
C PHE A 198 23.67 -7.67 -11.03
N LEU A 199 23.30 -8.93 -11.29
CA LEU A 199 23.74 -10.10 -10.51
C LEU A 199 23.44 -9.98 -9.00
N HIS A 200 22.40 -9.21 -8.65
CA HIS A 200 22.00 -9.00 -7.27
C HIS A 200 20.63 -9.63 -7.01
N ALA A 201 20.57 -10.55 -6.05
CA ALA A 201 19.32 -11.12 -5.56
C ALA A 201 18.99 -10.44 -4.23
N SER A 202 17.84 -9.76 -4.17
CA SER A 202 17.30 -9.23 -2.92
C SER A 202 16.30 -10.23 -2.34
N GLU A 203 16.45 -10.51 -1.05
CA GLU A 203 15.53 -11.31 -0.23
C GLU A 203 14.53 -10.40 0.51
N ASP A 204 14.48 -9.10 0.19
CA ASP A 204 13.63 -8.14 0.89
C ASP A 204 12.16 -8.42 0.63
N THR A 205 11.45 -8.78 1.69
CA THR A 205 10.00 -8.99 1.67
C THR A 205 9.22 -7.71 1.98
N LEU A 206 9.91 -6.65 2.39
CA LEU A 206 9.31 -5.34 2.60
C LEU A 206 8.72 -4.83 1.29
N LEU A 207 7.47 -4.37 1.34
CA LEU A 207 6.76 -3.83 0.20
C LEU A 207 7.42 -2.53 -0.27
N PHE A 208 7.78 -1.65 0.67
CA PHE A 208 8.35 -0.33 0.40
C PHE A 208 9.88 -0.32 0.61
N ALA A 209 10.58 -1.01 -0.28
CA ALA A 209 12.03 -1.04 -0.32
C ALA A 209 12.52 -0.60 -1.72
N PRO A 210 13.60 0.19 -1.80
CA PRO A 210 14.20 0.55 -3.08
C PRO A 210 14.80 -0.69 -3.75
N ALA A 211 14.58 -0.84 -5.05
CA ALA A 211 15.27 -1.82 -5.87
C ALA A 211 16.47 -1.21 -6.61
N SER A 212 16.47 0.10 -6.83
CA SER A 212 17.49 0.76 -7.65
C SER A 212 18.76 1.12 -6.87
N ARG A 213 18.69 1.15 -5.53
CA ARG A 213 19.79 1.48 -4.62
C ARG A 213 19.71 0.67 -3.34
N SER A 214 20.86 0.38 -2.74
CA SER A 214 20.93 -0.19 -1.40
C SER A 214 20.39 0.77 -0.35
N GLY A 215 19.64 0.25 0.64
CA GLY A 215 19.19 1.01 1.80
C GLY A 215 17.72 0.77 2.11
N SER A 216 17.20 1.50 3.10
CA SER A 216 15.79 1.45 3.48
C SER A 216 15.17 2.84 3.40
N TRP A 217 13.91 2.90 3.01
CA TRP A 217 13.14 4.13 3.11
C TRP A 217 12.69 4.37 4.54
N THR A 218 12.67 5.64 4.94
CA THR A 218 12.31 6.06 6.30
C THR A 218 11.13 7.01 6.25
N THR A 219 10.61 7.39 7.42
CA THR A 219 9.61 8.46 7.54
C THR A 219 10.06 9.76 6.86
N LYS A 220 11.37 10.01 6.76
CA LYS A 220 11.92 11.16 6.03
C LYS A 220 11.63 11.05 4.53
N THR A 221 11.89 9.90 3.92
CA THR A 221 11.59 9.64 2.50
C THR A 221 10.12 9.90 2.20
N PHE A 222 9.21 9.33 3.00
CA PHE A 222 7.77 9.59 2.83
C PHE A 222 7.44 11.08 2.98
N THR A 223 8.01 11.76 3.98
CA THR A 223 7.75 13.18 4.23
C THR A 223 8.19 14.06 3.07
N GLU A 224 9.33 13.75 2.45
CA GLU A 224 9.85 14.46 1.28
C GLU A 224 8.93 14.30 0.06
N GLU A 225 8.51 13.06 -0.23
CA GLU A 225 7.57 12.77 -1.33
C GLU A 225 6.22 13.46 -1.12
N LEU A 226 5.65 13.38 0.08
CA LEU A 226 4.39 14.06 0.40
C LEU A 226 4.52 15.59 0.27
N ARG A 227 5.65 16.17 0.68
CA ARG A 227 5.94 17.60 0.51
C ARG A 227 6.07 17.98 -0.96
N GLN A 228 6.71 17.15 -1.77
CA GLN A 228 6.85 17.37 -3.21
C GLN A 228 5.48 17.40 -3.88
N PHE A 229 4.66 16.37 -3.68
CA PHE A 229 3.32 16.32 -4.28
C PHE A 229 2.40 17.42 -3.78
N SER A 230 2.43 17.73 -2.48
CA SER A 230 1.61 18.81 -1.95
C SER A 230 1.99 20.17 -2.52
N LYS A 231 3.27 20.48 -2.71
CA LYS A 231 3.71 21.73 -3.35
C LYS A 231 3.32 21.84 -4.83
N ALA A 232 3.12 20.71 -5.52
CA ALA A 232 2.68 20.71 -6.91
C ALA A 232 1.19 21.07 -7.05
N VAL A 233 0.41 21.07 -5.96
CA VAL A 233 -1.03 21.36 -6.00
C VAL A 233 -1.28 22.87 -5.86
N PRO A 234 -2.03 23.49 -6.79
CA PRO A 234 -2.48 24.86 -6.64
C PRO A 234 -3.20 25.11 -5.31
N GLY A 235 -2.72 26.10 -4.55
CA GLY A 235 -3.25 26.47 -3.23
C GLY A 235 -2.54 25.84 -2.03
N ILE A 236 -1.50 25.01 -2.23
CA ILE A 236 -0.68 24.46 -1.14
C ILE A 236 0.79 24.90 -1.28
N SER A 237 1.17 26.00 -0.64
CA SER A 237 2.53 26.56 -0.77
C SER A 237 3.56 26.05 0.26
N PHE A 238 3.11 25.57 1.42
CA PHE A 238 4.00 25.29 2.57
C PHE A 238 4.57 23.86 2.60
N GLY A 239 4.10 22.95 1.74
CA GLY A 239 4.47 21.53 1.73
C GLY A 239 3.93 20.78 2.96
N ILE A 240 3.01 19.85 2.75
CA ILE A 240 2.42 19.05 3.82
C ILE A 240 3.40 17.94 4.20
N GLY A 241 3.88 17.95 5.44
CA GLY A 241 4.63 16.83 6.03
C GLY A 241 3.71 15.83 6.73
N VAL A 242 4.28 14.69 7.13
CA VAL A 242 3.54 13.57 7.76
C VAL A 242 2.69 13.98 8.97
N GLN A 243 3.28 14.72 9.90
CA GLN A 243 2.58 15.12 11.13
C GLN A 243 1.38 16.04 10.82
N LEU A 244 1.59 17.02 9.93
CA LEU A 244 0.53 17.93 9.53
C LEU A 244 -0.56 17.21 8.73
N TYR A 245 -0.20 16.30 7.82
CA TYR A 245 -1.17 15.49 7.10
C TYR A 245 -2.07 14.70 8.04
N ARG A 246 -1.48 14.08 9.07
CA ARG A 246 -2.24 13.33 10.06
C ARG A 246 -3.21 14.22 10.84
N GLN A 247 -2.78 15.43 11.25
CA GLN A 247 -3.66 16.40 11.90
C GLN A 247 -4.81 16.84 10.98
N LEU A 248 -4.52 17.09 9.70
CA LEU A 248 -5.53 17.43 8.70
C LEU A 248 -6.51 16.29 8.45
N SER A 249 -6.03 15.05 8.31
CA SER A 249 -6.85 13.86 8.11
C SER A 249 -7.82 13.64 9.27
N ILE A 250 -7.38 13.79 10.51
CA ILE A 250 -8.24 13.72 11.71
C ILE A 250 -9.28 14.84 11.68
N ALA A 251 -8.85 16.10 11.52
CA ALA A 251 -9.75 17.26 11.52
C ALA A 251 -10.79 17.20 10.39
N ILE A 252 -10.42 16.68 9.22
CA ILE A 252 -11.33 16.50 8.09
C ILE A 252 -12.37 15.43 8.40
N THR A 253 -11.98 14.29 8.98
CA THR A 253 -12.93 13.26 9.38
C THR A 253 -13.88 13.76 10.46
N GLU A 254 -13.37 14.42 11.51
CA GLU A 254 -14.19 15.05 12.56
C GLU A 254 -15.17 16.09 12.00
N LYS A 255 -14.79 16.86 10.98
CA LYS A 255 -15.64 17.93 10.45
C LYS A 255 -16.59 17.50 9.34
N HIS A 256 -16.16 16.61 8.46
CA HIS A 256 -16.85 16.30 7.21
C HIS A 256 -17.44 14.89 7.15
N VAL A 257 -16.90 13.94 7.91
CA VAL A 257 -17.43 12.56 7.98
C VAL A 257 -18.43 12.42 9.12
N HIS A 258 -18.31 13.24 10.18
CA HIS A 258 -19.26 13.34 11.30
C HIS A 258 -20.69 13.72 10.89
N ARG A 259 -20.92 14.29 9.70
CA ARG A 259 -22.27 14.53 9.17
C ARG A 259 -22.95 13.28 8.62
N VAL A 260 -22.20 12.20 8.40
CA VAL A 260 -22.70 10.88 7.95
C VAL A 260 -22.67 9.86 9.11
N ALA A 261 -21.75 10.05 10.06
CA ALA A 261 -21.58 9.27 11.28
C ALA A 261 -21.96 10.11 12.52
N ILE A 262 -23.19 9.94 13.01
CA ILE A 262 -23.84 10.81 14.00
C ILE A 262 -23.07 10.89 15.34
N ASN A 263 -22.16 9.95 15.65
CA ASN A 263 -21.52 9.85 16.97
C ASN A 263 -20.00 9.66 16.94
N PHE A 264 -19.27 10.17 15.95
CA PHE A 264 -17.79 10.13 16.03
C PHE A 264 -17.24 11.11 17.08
N ASN A 265 -17.11 10.66 18.32
CA ASN A 265 -16.25 11.28 19.32
C ASN A 265 -14.98 10.42 19.47
N ARG A 266 -13.82 10.97 19.08
CA ARG A 266 -12.51 10.28 19.19
C ARG A 266 -12.13 9.87 20.61
N PHE A 267 -12.84 10.39 21.61
CA PHE A 267 -12.69 10.11 23.04
C PHE A 267 -13.90 9.41 23.66
N ASP A 268 -14.99 9.16 22.90
CA ASP A 268 -16.11 8.34 23.39
C ASP A 268 -15.92 6.91 22.92
N ASP A 269 -15.37 6.11 23.82
CA ASP A 269 -15.22 4.67 23.69
C ASP A 269 -16.17 3.92 24.64
N VAL A 270 -17.14 4.62 25.22
CA VAL A 270 -17.96 4.15 26.36
C VAL A 270 -19.43 3.91 25.99
N THR A 271 -19.99 4.59 24.97
CA THR A 271 -21.42 4.52 24.67
C THR A 271 -21.82 3.39 23.69
N ASN A 272 -23.04 2.83 23.87
CA ASN A 272 -23.60 1.76 23.01
C ASN A 272 -23.90 2.18 21.57
N ALA A 273 -23.83 3.48 21.25
CA ALA A 273 -24.06 4.00 19.90
C ALA A 273 -22.79 3.98 19.01
N ALA A 274 -21.69 3.38 19.50
CA ALA A 274 -20.34 3.48 18.95
C ALA A 274 -19.89 2.28 18.08
N GLU A 275 -20.78 1.34 17.71
CA GLU A 275 -20.36 0.04 17.15
C GLU A 275 -19.52 0.13 15.85
N GLU A 276 -19.77 1.10 14.96
CA GLU A 276 -19.00 1.26 13.71
C GLU A 276 -18.02 2.45 13.73
N ASP A 277 -18.34 3.53 14.46
CA ASP A 277 -17.56 4.78 14.48
C ASP A 277 -16.22 4.64 15.22
N VAL A 278 -16.10 3.65 16.12
CA VAL A 278 -14.84 3.32 16.82
C VAL A 278 -13.73 2.94 15.83
N ALA A 279 -14.08 2.48 14.62
CA ALA A 279 -13.10 2.12 13.61
C ALA A 279 -12.27 3.31 13.10
N PHE A 280 -12.82 4.54 13.07
CA PHE A 280 -12.04 5.74 12.78
C PHE A 280 -11.01 6.03 13.89
N ALA A 281 -11.37 5.78 15.15
CA ALA A 281 -10.43 5.89 16.27
C ALA A 281 -9.33 4.81 16.17
N TRP A 282 -9.69 3.57 15.81
CA TRP A 282 -8.74 2.50 15.56
C TRP A 282 -7.77 2.80 14.40
N GLN A 283 -8.28 3.31 13.27
CA GLN A 283 -7.43 3.63 12.13
C GLN A 283 -6.47 4.79 12.41
N SER A 284 -6.89 5.76 13.23
CA SER A 284 -5.99 6.80 13.72
C SER A 284 -5.05 6.29 14.82
N GLY A 285 -5.22 5.07 15.33
CA GLY A 285 -4.32 4.46 16.31
C GLY A 285 -4.58 4.92 17.75
N HIS A 286 -5.78 5.40 18.04
CA HIS A 286 -6.33 5.55 19.38
C HIS A 286 -6.93 4.21 19.85
N ARG A 287 -6.67 3.87 21.11
CA ARG A 287 -7.16 2.64 21.76
C ARG A 287 -8.48 2.93 22.47
N PRO A 288 -9.47 2.03 22.44
CA PRO A 288 -10.52 2.01 23.45
C PRO A 288 -9.87 1.72 24.81
N MET A 289 -10.20 2.49 25.83
CA MET A 289 -9.79 2.32 27.20
C MET A 289 -10.42 1.03 27.75
N GLN A 290 -9.58 0.00 27.90
CA GLN A 290 -9.78 -1.26 28.64
C GLN A 290 -11.24 -1.70 28.92
N ARG A 291 -11.93 -2.27 27.91
CA ARG A 291 -13.08 -3.19 28.14
C ARG A 291 -12.56 -4.61 28.39
N TYR A 292 -12.15 -4.93 29.61
CA TYR A 292 -11.80 -6.31 29.98
C TYR A 292 -12.75 -6.98 30.99
N SER A 293 -13.77 -6.30 31.52
CA SER A 293 -14.48 -6.88 32.69
C SER A 293 -16.01 -6.83 32.76
N THR A 294 -16.76 -6.14 31.88
CA THR A 294 -18.18 -5.87 32.23
C THR A 294 -19.24 -6.40 31.28
N TYR A 295 -18.91 -6.79 30.05
CA TYR A 295 -19.91 -7.36 29.15
C TYR A 295 -19.27 -8.48 28.34
N GLY A 296 -19.82 -9.69 28.44
CA GLY A 296 -19.48 -10.84 27.60
C GLY A 296 -19.89 -10.66 26.14
N LEU A 297 -19.66 -9.47 25.59
CA LEU A 297 -19.49 -9.22 24.17
C LEU A 297 -18.03 -9.57 23.90
N ASP A 298 -17.81 -10.57 23.04
CA ASP A 298 -16.52 -11.18 22.71
C ASP A 298 -15.33 -10.21 22.83
N GLY A 299 -14.21 -10.72 23.35
CA GLY A 299 -12.92 -10.03 23.50
C GLY A 299 -12.28 -9.59 22.19
N ALA A 300 -13.00 -8.82 21.37
CA ALA A 300 -12.65 -8.28 20.07
C ALA A 300 -11.66 -7.11 20.22
N PHE A 301 -10.50 -7.41 20.78
CA PHE A 301 -9.30 -6.72 20.35
C PHE A 301 -9.13 -6.99 18.84
N PRO A 302 -8.70 -6.03 18.01
CA PRO A 302 -8.35 -6.30 16.63
C PRO A 302 -6.97 -6.96 16.57
N ASP A 303 -6.79 -8.06 17.31
CA ASP A 303 -5.62 -8.92 17.24
C ASP A 303 -5.74 -9.93 16.09
N GLN A 304 -6.97 -10.24 15.67
CA GLN A 304 -7.29 -11.05 14.50
C GLN A 304 -8.31 -10.37 13.57
N LEU A 305 -8.01 -10.32 12.27
CA LEU A 305 -8.86 -9.71 11.24
C LEU A 305 -10.03 -10.65 10.84
N GLN A 306 -10.99 -10.80 11.75
CA GLN A 306 -12.21 -11.56 11.47
C GLN A 306 -13.09 -10.86 10.41
N PRO A 307 -13.95 -11.61 9.67
CA PRO A 307 -14.83 -11.06 8.63
C PRO A 307 -15.73 -9.90 9.09
N ALA A 308 -16.18 -9.88 10.35
CA ALA A 308 -16.97 -8.78 10.91
C ALA A 308 -16.15 -7.49 11.02
N LEU A 309 -14.93 -7.58 11.56
CA LEU A 309 -14.01 -6.45 11.68
C LEU A 309 -13.56 -5.91 10.32
N LEU A 310 -13.31 -6.79 9.34
CA LEU A 310 -12.99 -6.37 7.98
C LEU A 310 -14.13 -5.59 7.32
N ARG A 311 -15.39 -5.97 7.57
CA ARG A 311 -16.57 -5.24 7.07
C ARG A 311 -16.67 -3.85 7.68
N ILE A 312 -16.37 -3.70 8.97
CA ILE A 312 -16.31 -2.40 9.64
C ILE A 312 -15.21 -1.53 9.03
N TYR A 313 -13.98 -2.04 8.88
CA TYR A 313 -12.89 -1.29 8.26
C TYR A 313 -13.18 -0.89 6.80
N ALA A 314 -13.89 -1.74 6.05
CA ALA A 314 -14.28 -1.46 4.67
C ALA A 314 -15.35 -0.36 4.53
N LYS A 315 -16.07 -0.01 5.61
CA LYS A 315 -17.04 1.10 5.63
C LYS A 315 -16.38 2.45 5.93
N VAL A 316 -15.31 2.44 6.72
CA VAL A 316 -14.62 3.66 7.18
C VAL A 316 -13.37 4.02 6.36
N SER A 317 -12.96 3.14 5.43
CA SER A 317 -11.94 3.42 4.42
C SER A 317 -12.61 3.95 3.16
#